data_AF-A0A1A8RJR2-F1
#
_entry.id   AF-A0A1A8RJR2-F1
#
_cell.length_a   1.000
_cell.length_b   1.000
_cell.length_c   1.000
_cell.angle_alpha   90.00
_cell.angle_beta   90.00
_cell.angle_gamma   90.00
#
_symmetry.space_group_name_H-M   'P 1'
#
loop_
_entity.id
_entity.type
_entity.pdbx_description
1 polymer ?
#
loop_
_entity_poly.entity_id
_entity_poly.type
_entity_poly.pdbx_seq_one_letter_code
_entity_poly.pdbx_strand_id
1 'polypeptide(L)'
;MICVQEENICLHWAALSGCEDVAQALLEARCDLNSVNIHGDTALHIAARENHLECVMLFLSRGADVTLRNKEGDTALDLSTVGSKVWTALNTNKKLTEARRGRDGQGERVLSRDISRGYEAVPISCVNAVDSEPCPENFKYIPDTCVTSPLTVDKDITHLQHCSCTDDCSSSTCICGQLSLRCWYDSDGRLPQDFCQWEPPVLFECNHACSCWRTCRNRVVQNGLRVRLQLFRTEKMGWGVRAMQDVPQGTFICEYVGEIIRDAEADRRENDSFLFTLDNKVGEVHCIDARLFGNIGRFINHLCEPNLMVVRVFTMHQDLRFPKIAFFSSKPIKAGDQIGIDYGENYWRVKSKYLSCQCGSVKCQHAAAR
;
A
#
# COMPACT_ATOMS: atom_id res chain seq x y z
N MET A 1 -38.55 -5.54 34.49
CA MET A 1 -39.38 -6.74 34.27
C MET A 1 -39.51 -6.87 32.77
N ILE A 2 -38.85 -7.85 32.15
CA ILE A 2 -38.86 -8.05 30.69
C ILE A 2 -40.17 -8.78 30.37
N CYS A 3 -41.04 -8.21 29.53
CA CYS A 3 -42.17 -8.96 28.99
C CYS A 3 -41.59 -10.02 28.05
N VAL A 4 -41.62 -11.27 28.50
CA VAL A 4 -40.81 -12.40 28.00
C VAL A 4 -41.16 -12.85 26.57
N GLN A 5 -42.11 -12.18 25.91
CA GLN A 5 -42.61 -12.58 24.60
C GLN A 5 -42.08 -11.72 23.45
N GLU A 6 -41.58 -10.50 23.72
CA GLU A 6 -41.10 -9.56 22.69
C GLU A 6 -39.68 -9.02 22.90
N GLU A 7 -38.94 -9.48 23.93
CA GLU A 7 -37.60 -8.96 24.31
C GLU A 7 -37.54 -7.44 24.51
N ASN A 8 -38.68 -6.78 24.73
CA ASN A 8 -38.74 -5.34 24.99
C ASN A 8 -38.12 -5.03 26.37
N ILE A 9 -36.97 -4.33 26.37
CA ILE A 9 -36.45 -3.66 27.56
C ILE A 9 -37.29 -2.43 27.95
N CYS A 10 -37.10 -1.91 29.17
CA CYS A 10 -37.87 -0.77 29.71
C CYS A 10 -37.87 0.47 28.79
N LEU A 11 -36.78 0.69 28.04
CA LEU A 11 -36.66 1.83 27.13
C LEU A 11 -37.62 1.74 25.93
N HIS A 12 -37.95 0.53 25.45
CA HIS A 12 -38.95 0.32 24.41
C HIS A 12 -40.36 0.73 24.89
N TRP A 13 -40.70 0.38 26.13
CA TRP A 13 -41.99 0.75 26.73
C TRP A 13 -42.09 2.26 26.97
N ALA A 14 -41.01 2.89 27.43
CA ALA A 14 -40.94 4.33 27.56
C ALA A 14 -41.14 5.03 26.21
N ALA A 15 -40.46 4.55 25.16
CA ALA A 15 -40.62 5.03 23.79
C ALA A 15 -42.04 4.85 23.27
N LEU A 16 -42.66 3.66 23.47
CA LEU A 16 -44.04 3.37 23.06
C LEU A 16 -45.05 4.31 23.74
N SER A 17 -44.85 4.58 25.03
CA SER A 17 -45.71 5.47 25.83
C SER A 17 -45.52 6.96 25.53
N GLY A 18 -44.45 7.35 24.84
CA GLY A 18 -44.07 8.75 24.62
C GLY A 18 -43.59 9.48 25.89
N CYS A 19 -43.27 8.76 26.96
CA CYS A 19 -42.85 9.36 28.24
C CYS A 19 -41.35 9.67 28.24
N GLU A 20 -41.00 10.89 27.83
CA GLU A 20 -39.61 11.40 27.80
C GLU A 20 -38.94 11.30 29.17
N ASP A 21 -39.62 11.67 30.26
CA ASP A 21 -39.04 11.67 31.62
C ASP A 21 -38.57 10.27 32.04
N VAL A 22 -39.39 9.25 31.77
CA VAL A 22 -39.03 7.85 32.07
C VAL A 22 -37.89 7.40 31.15
N ALA A 23 -37.95 7.74 29.86
CA ALA A 23 -36.89 7.42 28.92
C ALA A 23 -35.55 8.06 29.33
N GLN A 24 -35.58 9.31 29.81
CA GLN A 24 -34.42 10.03 30.30
C GLN A 24 -33.84 9.37 31.55
N ALA A 25 -34.67 9.05 32.55
CA ALA A 25 -34.24 8.37 33.76
C ALA A 25 -33.59 7.00 33.46
N LEU A 26 -34.14 6.24 32.49
CA LEU A 26 -33.57 4.97 32.05
C LEU A 26 -32.20 5.15 31.38
N LEU A 27 -32.04 6.16 30.53
CA LEU A 27 -30.76 6.46 29.89
C LEU A 27 -29.70 6.94 30.89
N GLU A 28 -30.09 7.73 31.90
CA GLU A 28 -29.21 8.13 33.00
C GLU A 28 -28.77 6.93 33.87
N ALA A 29 -29.63 5.92 33.97
CA ALA A 29 -29.30 4.62 34.58
C ALA A 29 -28.45 3.69 33.67
N ARG A 30 -27.86 4.23 32.58
CA ARG A 30 -27.02 3.51 31.61
C ARG A 30 -27.74 2.40 30.85
N CYS A 31 -29.04 2.54 30.62
CA CYS A 31 -29.75 1.68 29.68
C CYS A 31 -29.16 1.84 28.26
N ASP A 32 -28.93 0.74 27.56
CA ASP A 32 -28.40 0.76 26.20
C ASP A 32 -29.47 1.25 25.21
N LEU A 33 -29.17 2.37 24.55
CA LEU A 33 -30.05 3.06 23.61
C LEU A 33 -30.24 2.29 22.29
N ASN A 34 -29.28 1.45 21.92
CA ASN A 34 -29.29 0.72 20.64
C ASN A 34 -29.70 -0.75 20.79
N SER A 35 -30.11 -1.17 21.99
CA SER A 35 -30.71 -2.48 22.19
C SER A 35 -31.96 -2.65 21.32
N VAL A 36 -32.12 -3.85 20.76
CA VAL A 36 -33.21 -4.21 19.86
C VAL A 36 -34.14 -5.22 20.50
N ASN A 37 -35.42 -5.20 20.12
CA ASN A 37 -36.40 -6.20 20.49
C ASN A 37 -36.47 -7.37 19.48
N ILE A 38 -37.44 -8.29 19.61
CA ILE A 38 -37.58 -9.43 18.68
C ILE A 38 -37.83 -9.03 17.23
N HIS A 39 -38.29 -7.81 16.95
CA HIS A 39 -38.52 -7.28 15.61
C HIS A 39 -37.29 -6.57 15.05
N GLY A 40 -36.21 -6.45 15.83
CA GLY A 40 -35.06 -5.63 15.48
C GLY A 40 -35.32 -4.14 15.69
N ASP A 41 -36.46 -3.76 16.28
CA ASP A 41 -36.78 -2.36 16.58
C ASP A 41 -35.96 -1.91 17.79
N THR A 42 -35.31 -0.75 17.67
CA THR A 42 -34.77 -0.01 18.83
C THR A 42 -35.85 0.90 19.42
N ALA A 43 -35.58 1.48 20.59
CA ALA A 43 -36.45 2.52 21.18
C ALA A 43 -36.71 3.69 20.21
N LEU A 44 -35.74 4.04 19.34
CA LEU A 44 -35.91 5.07 18.32
C LEU A 44 -36.91 4.67 17.23
N HIS A 45 -36.91 3.39 16.80
CA HIS A 45 -37.89 2.88 15.82
C HIS A 45 -39.31 3.01 16.36
N ILE A 46 -39.52 2.61 17.62
CA ILE A 46 -40.83 2.69 18.28
C ILE A 46 -41.28 4.15 18.42
N ALA A 47 -40.43 5.03 18.96
CA ALA A 47 -40.80 6.44 19.12
C ALA A 47 -41.07 7.14 17.78
N ALA A 48 -40.36 6.74 16.71
CA ALA A 48 -40.57 7.27 15.38
C ALA A 48 -41.90 6.82 14.76
N ARG A 49 -42.23 5.51 14.90
CA ARG A 49 -43.48 4.91 14.44
C ARG A 49 -44.71 5.51 15.13
N GLU A 50 -44.61 5.74 16.43
CA GLU A 50 -45.68 6.34 17.24
C GLU A 50 -45.69 7.89 17.18
N ASN A 51 -44.76 8.49 16.43
CA ASN A 51 -44.64 9.94 16.22
C ASN A 51 -44.45 10.77 17.52
N HIS A 52 -43.73 10.21 18.51
CA HIS A 52 -43.38 10.85 19.78
C HIS A 52 -42.11 11.71 19.65
N LEU A 53 -42.27 12.99 19.35
CA LEU A 53 -41.17 13.91 19.01
C LEU A 53 -40.17 14.08 20.14
N GLU A 54 -40.65 14.22 21.37
CA GLU A 54 -39.86 14.48 22.57
C GLU A 54 -38.89 13.31 22.83
N CYS A 55 -39.39 12.08 22.81
CA CYS A 55 -38.57 10.87 22.88
C CYS A 55 -37.55 10.79 21.73
N VAL A 56 -37.96 11.09 20.49
CA VAL A 56 -37.05 11.10 19.33
C VAL A 56 -35.93 12.12 19.54
N MET A 57 -36.23 13.34 19.96
CA MET A 57 -35.24 14.38 20.21
C MET A 57 -34.28 13.99 21.34
N LEU A 58 -34.80 13.42 22.44
CA LEU A 58 -34.00 12.88 23.53
C LEU A 58 -33.03 11.81 23.00
N PHE A 59 -33.52 10.80 22.28
CA PHE A 59 -32.71 9.71 21.74
C PHE A 59 -31.64 10.20 20.76
N LEU A 60 -31.98 11.12 19.85
CA LEU A 60 -31.03 11.74 18.94
C LEU A 60 -29.95 12.54 19.69
N SER A 61 -30.33 13.27 20.75
CA SER A 61 -29.37 14.02 21.58
C SER A 61 -28.39 13.12 22.33
N ARG A 62 -28.78 11.86 22.58
CA ARG A 62 -27.97 10.83 23.26
C ARG A 62 -27.25 9.90 22.27
N GLY A 63 -27.26 10.22 20.98
CA GLY A 63 -26.49 9.53 19.96
C GLY A 63 -27.12 8.23 19.45
N ALA A 64 -28.45 8.12 19.43
CA ALA A 64 -29.14 7.00 18.80
C ALA A 64 -28.72 6.86 17.33
N ASP A 65 -28.43 5.62 16.89
CA ASP A 65 -28.05 5.36 15.50
C ASP A 65 -29.29 5.34 14.60
N VAL A 66 -29.47 6.42 13.83
CA VAL A 66 -30.56 6.59 12.86
C VAL A 66 -30.45 5.71 11.63
N THR A 67 -29.33 4.98 11.46
CA THR A 67 -29.03 4.15 10.28
C THR A 67 -29.26 2.66 10.50
N LEU A 68 -29.58 2.26 11.74
CA LEU A 68 -29.96 0.89 12.05
C LEU A 68 -31.25 0.51 11.31
N ARG A 69 -31.29 -0.73 10.83
CA ARG A 69 -32.44 -1.33 10.18
C ARG A 69 -33.01 -2.42 11.07
N ASN A 70 -34.32 -2.45 11.23
CA ASN A 70 -35.01 -3.55 11.89
C ASN A 70 -35.03 -4.81 10.98
N LYS A 71 -35.70 -5.88 11.42
CA LYS A 71 -35.75 -7.14 10.65
C LYS A 71 -36.52 -7.03 9.33
N GLU A 72 -37.37 -6.02 9.19
CA GLU A 72 -38.11 -5.71 7.96
C GLU A 72 -37.26 -4.87 6.99
N GLY A 73 -36.09 -4.42 7.43
CA GLY A 73 -35.17 -3.60 6.65
C GLY A 73 -35.41 -2.10 6.80
N ASP A 74 -36.35 -1.68 7.65
CA ASP A 74 -36.74 -0.28 7.81
C ASP A 74 -35.88 0.42 8.86
N THR A 75 -35.52 1.67 8.60
CA THR A 75 -34.93 2.57 9.59
C THR A 75 -36.02 3.32 10.36
N ALA A 76 -35.68 3.92 11.51
CA ALA A 76 -36.61 4.78 12.24
C ALA A 76 -37.20 5.92 11.37
N LEU A 77 -36.44 6.43 10.39
CA LEU A 77 -36.94 7.44 9.44
C LEU A 77 -38.01 6.85 8.50
N ASP A 78 -37.82 5.61 8.04
CA ASP A 78 -38.75 4.92 7.12
C ASP A 78 -40.09 4.62 7.80
N LEU A 79 -40.07 4.35 9.11
CA LEU A 79 -41.26 4.14 9.94
C LEU A 79 -42.00 5.44 10.32
N SER A 80 -41.40 6.61 10.10
CA SER A 80 -41.98 7.90 10.50
C SER A 80 -42.92 8.48 9.44
N THR A 81 -43.94 9.22 9.87
CA THR A 81 -44.88 9.87 8.96
C THR A 81 -44.20 10.99 8.15
N VAL A 82 -44.11 10.84 6.83
CA VAL A 82 -43.49 11.83 5.93
C VAL A 82 -44.07 13.22 6.14
N GLY A 83 -43.20 14.20 6.38
CA GLY A 83 -43.58 15.59 6.63
C GLY A 83 -43.92 15.93 8.09
N SER A 84 -43.91 14.96 9.01
CA SER A 84 -44.05 15.24 10.45
C SER A 84 -42.80 15.89 11.05
N LYS A 85 -42.93 16.45 12.25
CA LYS A 85 -41.79 17.00 13.01
C LYS A 85 -40.76 15.92 13.33
N VAL A 86 -41.22 14.68 13.62
CA VAL A 86 -40.34 13.52 13.83
C VAL A 86 -39.56 13.20 12.56
N TRP A 87 -40.23 13.15 11.41
CA TRP A 87 -39.58 12.93 10.13
C TRP A 87 -38.54 14.02 9.84
N THR A 88 -38.86 15.30 10.12
CA THR A 88 -37.90 16.39 9.97
C THR A 88 -36.68 16.22 10.89
N ALA A 89 -36.88 15.85 12.16
CA ALA A 89 -35.80 15.63 13.11
C ALA A 89 -34.88 14.47 12.68
N LEU A 90 -35.47 13.33 12.32
CA LEU A 90 -34.74 12.15 11.85
C LEU A 90 -34.03 12.40 10.52
N ASN A 91 -34.69 13.05 9.55
CA ASN A 91 -34.08 13.38 8.25
C ASN A 91 -32.95 14.39 8.41
N THR A 92 -33.10 15.37 9.29
CA THR A 92 -32.03 16.34 9.59
C THR A 92 -30.85 15.65 10.27
N ASN A 93 -31.10 14.77 11.24
CA ASN A 93 -30.04 14.00 11.90
C ASN A 93 -29.36 13.03 10.94
N LYS A 94 -30.11 12.37 10.05
CA LYS A 94 -29.57 11.54 8.97
C LYS A 94 -28.67 12.36 8.05
N LYS A 95 -29.12 13.53 7.56
CA LYS A 95 -28.28 14.44 6.76
C LYS A 95 -27.06 14.95 7.50
N LEU A 96 -27.16 15.24 8.80
CA LEU A 96 -26.04 15.64 9.64
C LEU A 96 -25.05 14.48 9.86
N THR A 97 -25.55 13.27 10.05
CA THR A 97 -24.75 12.04 10.19
C THR A 97 -24.09 11.67 8.85
N GLU A 98 -24.78 11.82 7.73
CA GLU A 98 -24.23 11.68 6.38
C GLU A 98 -23.20 12.78 6.08
N ALA A 99 -23.42 14.02 6.53
CA ALA A 99 -22.44 15.12 6.41
C ALA A 99 -21.26 14.98 7.38
N ARG A 100 -21.42 14.26 8.50
CA ARG A 100 -20.33 13.82 9.39
C ARG A 100 -19.59 12.63 8.79
N ARG A 101 -20.27 11.61 8.26
CA ARG A 101 -19.67 10.50 7.48
C ARG A 101 -19.02 11.00 6.18
N GLY A 102 -19.47 12.11 5.60
CA GLY A 102 -18.79 12.80 4.50
C GLY A 102 -17.52 13.54 4.93
N ARG A 103 -17.38 13.84 6.23
CA ARG A 103 -16.17 14.43 6.85
C ARG A 103 -15.26 13.39 7.50
N ASP A 104 -15.81 12.29 8.00
CA ASP A 104 -15.12 11.19 8.68
C ASP A 104 -14.92 9.95 7.79
N GLY A 105 -15.50 9.93 6.59
CA GLY A 105 -15.38 8.87 5.57
C GLY A 105 -14.37 9.18 4.46
N GLN A 106 -13.53 10.21 4.64
CA GLN A 106 -12.40 10.54 3.76
C GLN A 106 -11.09 10.76 4.52
N GLY A 107 -11.05 10.41 5.81
CA GLY A 107 -9.79 10.34 6.55
C GLY A 107 -9.00 9.13 6.09
N GLU A 108 -7.88 9.34 5.42
CA GLU A 108 -6.91 8.30 5.12
C GLU A 108 -6.61 7.46 6.38
N ARG A 109 -7.06 6.19 6.40
CA ARG A 109 -6.92 5.33 7.57
C ARG A 109 -5.51 4.76 7.59
N VAL A 110 -4.77 5.00 8.67
CA VAL A 110 -3.47 4.36 8.87
C VAL A 110 -3.69 2.92 9.33
N LEU A 111 -3.35 1.96 8.46
CA LEU A 111 -3.49 0.53 8.72
C LEU A 111 -2.24 -0.09 9.35
N SER A 112 -1.06 0.44 9.01
CA SER A 112 0.20 0.07 9.64
C SER A 112 1.12 1.28 9.72
N ARG A 113 1.83 1.41 10.85
CA ARG A 113 2.86 2.45 11.02
C ARG A 113 4.13 2.13 10.22
N ASP A 114 4.42 0.84 10.03
CA ASP A 114 5.57 0.37 9.28
C ASP A 114 5.39 -1.09 8.85
N ILE A 115 5.19 -1.33 7.55
CA ILE A 115 5.08 -2.69 7.00
C ILE A 115 6.40 -3.44 7.03
N SER A 116 7.53 -2.71 7.09
CA SER A 116 8.86 -3.31 7.15
C SER A 116 9.23 -3.79 8.53
N ARG A 117 8.48 -3.40 9.59
CA ARG A 117 8.73 -3.76 10.99
C ARG A 117 10.13 -3.36 11.49
N GLY A 118 10.64 -2.24 11.01
CA GLY A 118 11.94 -1.68 11.40
C GLY A 118 13.15 -2.30 10.71
N TYR A 119 12.96 -3.15 9.70
CA TYR A 119 14.07 -3.70 8.91
C TYR A 119 14.66 -2.68 7.93
N GLU A 120 13.87 -1.69 7.49
CA GLU A 120 14.35 -0.59 6.65
C GLU A 120 14.80 0.60 7.50
N ALA A 121 15.72 1.42 6.98
CA ALA A 121 16.24 2.58 7.70
C ALA A 121 15.18 3.69 7.93
N VAL A 122 14.11 3.69 7.13
CA VAL A 122 12.96 4.59 7.28
C VAL A 122 11.66 3.78 7.28
N PRO A 123 10.69 4.10 8.15
CA PRO A 123 9.43 3.35 8.24
C PRO A 123 8.56 3.57 7.00
N ILE A 124 7.86 2.50 6.58
CA ILE A 124 6.96 2.52 5.42
C ILE A 124 5.53 2.30 5.89
N SER A 125 4.80 3.40 6.12
CA SER A 125 3.40 3.33 6.56
C SER A 125 2.49 2.73 5.48
N CYS A 126 1.39 2.10 5.91
CA CYS A 126 0.32 1.60 5.05
C CYS A 126 -0.97 2.35 5.36
N VAL A 127 -1.62 2.89 4.34
CA VAL A 127 -2.84 3.68 4.48
C VAL A 127 -3.92 3.30 3.49
N ASN A 128 -5.19 3.47 3.86
CA ASN A 128 -6.33 3.21 2.98
C ASN A 128 -7.42 4.26 3.15
N ALA A 129 -7.68 4.99 2.06
CA ALA A 129 -8.74 5.99 1.95
C ALA A 129 -9.85 5.58 0.96
N VAL A 130 -9.76 4.38 0.36
CA VAL A 130 -10.59 3.98 -0.78
C VAL A 130 -11.66 2.97 -0.39
N ASP A 131 -11.26 1.91 0.31
CA ASP A 131 -12.15 0.79 0.66
C ASP A 131 -11.87 0.28 2.08
N SER A 132 -12.52 -0.81 2.49
CA SER A 132 -12.35 -1.44 3.79
C SER A 132 -11.18 -2.43 3.86
N GLU A 133 -10.40 -2.62 2.78
CA GLU A 133 -9.33 -3.64 2.70
C GLU A 133 -8.27 -3.37 3.79
N PRO A 134 -7.89 -4.40 4.58
CA PRO A 134 -6.85 -4.28 5.60
C PRO A 134 -5.45 -4.20 4.97
N CYS A 135 -4.43 -3.93 5.78
CA CYS A 135 -3.03 -3.96 5.33
C CYS A 135 -2.73 -5.36 4.75
N PRO A 136 -1.99 -5.49 3.64
CA PRO A 136 -1.67 -6.81 3.07
C PRO A 136 -0.85 -7.66 4.05
N GLU A 137 -1.36 -8.84 4.40
CA GLU A 137 -0.71 -9.80 5.31
C GLU A 137 -0.39 -11.15 4.65
N ASN A 138 -0.80 -11.35 3.39
CA ASN A 138 -0.61 -12.58 2.63
C ASN A 138 0.81 -12.74 2.03
N PHE A 139 1.81 -12.11 2.65
CA PHE A 139 3.22 -12.21 2.28
C PHE A 139 4.10 -11.91 3.50
N LYS A 140 5.37 -12.28 3.43
CA LYS A 140 6.40 -11.97 4.42
C LYS A 140 7.29 -10.84 3.92
N TYR A 141 7.32 -9.73 4.65
CA TYR A 141 8.30 -8.67 4.41
C TYR A 141 9.72 -9.17 4.70
N ILE A 142 10.63 -9.01 3.73
CA ILE A 142 12.07 -9.29 3.85
C ILE A 142 12.86 -8.11 3.26
N PRO A 143 13.95 -7.65 3.90
CA PRO A 143 14.77 -6.54 3.37
C PRO A 143 15.77 -6.98 2.31
N ASP A 144 16.11 -8.27 2.28
CA ASP A 144 17.10 -8.87 1.38
C ASP A 144 16.55 -10.13 0.74
N THR A 145 16.99 -10.38 -0.49
CA THR A 145 16.58 -11.51 -1.31
C THR A 145 16.84 -12.85 -0.64
N CYS A 146 15.88 -13.76 -0.74
CA CYS A 146 15.95 -15.09 -0.14
C CYS A 146 15.97 -16.20 -1.19
N VAL A 147 16.29 -17.42 -0.75
CA VAL A 147 16.22 -18.64 -1.56
C VAL A 147 15.49 -19.72 -0.77
N THR A 148 14.64 -20.50 -1.43
CA THR A 148 13.92 -21.65 -0.84
C THR A 148 14.46 -22.99 -1.33
N SER A 149 15.11 -22.98 -2.49
CA SER A 149 15.79 -24.12 -3.10
C SER A 149 17.28 -23.84 -3.18
N PRO A 150 18.15 -24.88 -3.09
CA PRO A 150 19.59 -24.69 -3.18
C PRO A 150 19.99 -23.97 -4.46
N LEU A 151 20.57 -22.79 -4.28
CA LEU A 151 21.11 -21.95 -5.33
C LEU A 151 22.53 -21.56 -4.95
N THR A 152 23.49 -22.00 -5.74
CA THR A 152 24.90 -21.69 -5.51
C THR A 152 25.22 -20.34 -6.13
N VAL A 153 25.16 -19.29 -5.32
CA VAL A 153 25.69 -17.96 -5.65
C VAL A 153 27.19 -17.98 -5.41
N ASP A 154 27.98 -17.55 -6.39
CA ASP A 154 29.41 -17.37 -6.19
C ASP A 154 29.67 -16.25 -5.18
N LYS A 155 30.17 -16.62 -4.00
CA LYS A 155 30.53 -15.73 -2.90
C LYS A 155 32.01 -15.82 -2.55
N ASP A 156 32.83 -16.43 -3.42
CA ASP A 156 34.26 -16.49 -3.21
C ASP A 156 34.84 -15.07 -3.27
N ILE A 157 35.44 -14.64 -2.16
CA ILE A 157 36.04 -13.30 -2.04
C ILE A 157 37.16 -13.09 -3.05
N THR A 158 37.85 -14.16 -3.46
CA THR A 158 38.96 -14.09 -4.43
C THR A 158 38.49 -13.80 -5.85
N HIS A 159 37.22 -14.09 -6.16
CA HIS A 159 36.61 -13.78 -7.45
C HIS A 159 36.10 -12.33 -7.53
N LEU A 160 36.05 -11.60 -6.40
CA LEU A 160 35.62 -10.21 -6.38
C LEU A 160 36.65 -9.30 -7.03
N GLN A 161 36.28 -8.67 -8.13
CA GLN A 161 36.98 -7.50 -8.64
C GLN A 161 36.77 -6.34 -7.66
N HIS A 162 37.88 -5.72 -7.24
CA HIS A 162 37.90 -4.73 -6.17
C HIS A 162 38.90 -3.61 -6.48
N CYS A 163 38.71 -2.46 -5.86
CA CYS A 163 39.62 -1.32 -6.01
C CYS A 163 40.63 -1.23 -4.87
N SER A 164 41.79 -0.64 -5.16
CA SER A 164 42.80 -0.23 -4.17
C SER A 164 42.75 1.27 -3.88
N CYS A 165 41.59 1.89 -4.07
CA CYS A 165 41.39 3.32 -3.84
C CYS A 165 41.66 3.70 -2.38
N THR A 166 42.38 4.80 -2.19
CA THR A 166 42.60 5.44 -0.89
C THR A 166 41.79 6.74 -0.73
N ASP A 167 41.12 7.17 -1.80
CA ASP A 167 40.21 8.31 -1.86
C ASP A 167 38.75 7.88 -1.60
N ASP A 168 37.78 8.74 -1.94
CA ASP A 168 36.35 8.46 -1.86
C ASP A 168 35.83 7.69 -3.09
N CYS A 169 36.70 7.09 -3.91
CA CYS A 169 36.36 6.41 -5.17
C CYS A 169 35.70 7.30 -6.22
N SER A 170 35.94 8.61 -6.19
CA SER A 170 35.50 9.54 -7.25
C SER A 170 36.45 9.61 -8.44
N SER A 171 37.70 9.17 -8.26
CA SER A 171 38.69 9.11 -9.34
C SER A 171 38.29 8.16 -10.48
N SER A 172 38.67 8.52 -11.70
CA SER A 172 38.54 7.67 -12.89
C SER A 172 39.40 6.39 -12.83
N THR A 173 40.33 6.31 -11.88
CA THR A 173 41.18 5.13 -11.64
C THR A 173 40.50 4.05 -10.79
N CYS A 174 39.30 4.30 -10.25
CA CYS A 174 38.59 3.31 -9.46
C CYS A 174 38.13 2.13 -10.34
N ILE A 175 38.70 0.95 -10.11
CA ILE A 175 38.38 -0.29 -10.84
C ILE A 175 36.87 -0.58 -10.81
N CYS A 176 36.22 -0.47 -9.65
CA CYS A 176 34.78 -0.70 -9.52
C CYS A 176 33.95 0.23 -10.43
N GLY A 177 34.36 1.51 -10.52
CA GLY A 177 33.76 2.46 -11.46
C GLY A 177 34.02 2.06 -12.92
N GLN A 178 35.24 1.65 -13.26
CA GLN A 178 35.61 1.24 -14.62
C GLN A 178 34.83 0.01 -15.12
N LEU A 179 34.49 -0.94 -14.24
CA LEU A 179 33.60 -2.06 -14.57
C LEU A 179 32.21 -1.59 -15.04
N SER A 180 31.80 -0.41 -14.59
CA SER A 180 30.55 0.26 -14.95
C SER A 180 30.75 1.35 -16.01
N LEU A 181 31.88 1.33 -16.75
CA LEU A 181 32.42 2.43 -17.58
C LEU A 181 33.00 3.61 -16.79
N ARG A 182 32.31 4.06 -15.74
CA ARG A 182 32.75 5.06 -14.75
C ARG A 182 31.92 4.93 -13.48
N CYS A 183 32.33 5.59 -12.40
CA CYS A 183 31.43 5.83 -11.28
C CYS A 183 30.29 6.76 -11.76
N TRP A 184 29.06 6.26 -11.70
CA TRP A 184 27.86 6.99 -12.13
C TRP A 184 27.22 7.81 -11.02
N TYR A 185 27.63 7.62 -9.77
CA TYR A 185 27.06 8.38 -8.67
C TYR A 185 27.75 9.75 -8.52
N ASP A 186 26.96 10.80 -8.39
CA ASP A 186 27.43 12.11 -7.96
C ASP A 186 27.75 12.13 -6.45
N SER A 187 28.09 13.31 -5.90
CA SER A 187 28.39 13.47 -4.47
C SER A 187 27.20 13.21 -3.55
N ASP A 188 25.96 13.28 -4.07
CA ASP A 188 24.73 13.02 -3.33
C ASP A 188 24.24 11.57 -3.51
N GLY A 189 24.99 10.74 -4.24
CA GLY A 189 24.61 9.36 -4.53
C GLY A 189 23.54 9.22 -5.63
N ARG A 190 23.40 10.21 -6.52
CA ARG A 190 22.42 10.19 -7.61
C ARG A 190 23.07 9.87 -8.95
N LEU A 191 22.29 9.25 -9.84
CA LEU A 191 22.65 9.09 -11.25
C LEU A 191 22.50 10.42 -12.00
N PRO A 192 23.38 10.75 -12.96
CA PRO A 192 23.31 11.99 -13.71
C PRO A 192 22.17 11.99 -14.73
N GLN A 193 21.83 13.17 -15.24
CA GLN A 193 20.72 13.35 -16.18
C GLN A 193 20.93 12.63 -17.52
N ASP A 194 22.19 12.47 -17.94
CA ASP A 194 22.61 11.78 -19.16
C ASP A 194 22.75 10.26 -18.99
N PHE A 195 22.43 9.71 -17.82
CA PHE A 195 22.43 8.27 -17.59
C PHE A 195 21.40 7.59 -18.51
N CYS A 196 21.85 6.59 -19.27
CA CYS A 196 21.02 5.84 -20.21
C CYS A 196 19.87 5.14 -19.47
N GLN A 197 18.62 5.45 -19.82
CA GLN A 197 17.44 4.89 -19.16
C GLN A 197 16.86 3.67 -19.89
N TRP A 198 17.04 3.59 -21.22
CA TRP A 198 16.48 2.52 -22.05
C TRP A 198 17.32 1.23 -22.01
N GLU A 199 18.64 1.38 -21.93
CA GLU A 199 19.57 0.26 -21.73
C GLU A 199 20.61 0.66 -20.66
N PRO A 200 20.23 0.66 -19.37
CA PRO A 200 21.12 1.02 -18.28
C PRO A 200 22.37 0.14 -18.22
N PRO A 201 23.58 0.71 -18.06
CA PRO A 201 24.77 -0.07 -17.76
C PRO A 201 24.60 -0.81 -16.42
N VAL A 202 25.26 -1.96 -16.31
CA VAL A 202 25.37 -2.67 -15.03
C VAL A 202 26.30 -1.89 -14.11
N LEU A 203 25.88 -1.67 -12.86
CA LEU A 203 26.69 -0.97 -11.87
C LEU A 203 27.38 -1.96 -10.94
N PHE A 204 28.68 -1.75 -10.72
CA PHE A 204 29.50 -2.48 -9.77
C PHE A 204 29.89 -1.56 -8.63
N GLU A 205 29.17 -1.67 -7.51
CA GLU A 205 29.53 -0.92 -6.31
C GLU A 205 30.80 -1.48 -5.66
N CYS A 206 31.48 -0.64 -4.88
CA CYS A 206 32.58 -1.11 -4.05
C CYS A 206 32.07 -2.15 -3.05
N ASN A 207 32.92 -3.14 -2.78
CA ASN A 207 32.59 -4.32 -1.97
C ASN A 207 33.56 -4.44 -0.78
N HIS A 208 33.48 -5.54 -0.04
CA HIS A 208 34.28 -5.78 1.17
C HIS A 208 35.72 -6.23 0.89
N ALA A 209 36.08 -6.54 -0.36
CA ALA A 209 37.46 -6.75 -0.79
C ALA A 209 38.16 -5.46 -1.22
N CYS A 210 37.43 -4.35 -1.36
CA CYS A 210 38.00 -3.04 -1.71
C CYS A 210 38.76 -2.43 -0.54
N SER A 211 39.84 -1.69 -0.82
CA SER A 211 40.61 -0.96 0.20
C SER A 211 39.95 0.34 0.68
N CYS A 212 38.93 0.82 -0.05
CA CYS A 212 38.26 2.07 0.25
C CYS A 212 37.33 1.97 1.48
N TRP A 213 37.04 3.11 2.11
CA TRP A 213 36.14 3.18 3.25
C TRP A 213 34.69 2.80 2.90
N ARG A 214 33.91 2.39 3.92
CA ARG A 214 32.49 2.06 3.79
C ARG A 214 31.61 3.25 3.37
N THR A 215 32.14 4.46 3.50
CA THR A 215 31.49 5.73 3.14
C THR A 215 31.97 6.29 1.79
N CYS A 216 32.70 5.50 0.97
CA CYS A 216 33.09 5.96 -0.36
C CYS A 216 31.88 6.21 -1.26
N ARG A 217 32.08 7.01 -2.32
CA ARG A 217 31.03 7.45 -3.25
C ARG A 217 30.35 6.30 -3.98
N ASN A 218 31.07 5.21 -4.26
CA ASN A 218 30.55 4.08 -5.04
C ASN A 218 29.81 3.04 -4.19
N ARG A 219 28.95 3.49 -3.26
CA ARG A 219 28.14 2.66 -2.36
C ARG A 219 26.80 3.35 -2.10
N VAL A 220 25.80 3.16 -2.97
CA VAL A 220 24.48 3.78 -2.86
C VAL A 220 23.41 2.74 -2.54
N VAL A 221 23.26 1.73 -3.40
CA VAL A 221 22.23 0.68 -3.27
C VAL A 221 22.46 -0.15 -2.00
N GLN A 222 23.71 -0.49 -1.69
CA GLN A 222 24.04 -1.23 -0.47
C GLN A 222 23.81 -0.44 0.83
N ASN A 223 23.43 0.84 0.77
CA ASN A 223 23.08 1.63 1.94
C ASN A 223 21.59 1.55 2.29
N GLY A 224 20.80 0.79 1.52
CA GLY A 224 19.39 0.56 1.75
C GLY A 224 18.49 1.76 1.44
N LEU A 225 17.19 1.54 1.59
CA LEU A 225 16.14 2.50 1.31
C LEU A 225 16.21 3.70 2.28
N ARG A 226 16.18 4.93 1.73
CA ARG A 226 16.20 6.19 2.52
C ARG A 226 15.09 7.17 2.17
N VAL A 227 14.48 7.02 1.00
CA VAL A 227 13.34 7.85 0.57
C VAL A 227 12.11 7.47 1.39
N ARG A 228 11.37 8.44 1.95
CA ARG A 228 10.13 8.13 2.67
C ARG A 228 9.06 7.75 1.66
N LEU A 229 8.66 6.49 1.71
CA LEU A 229 7.60 5.92 0.89
C LEU A 229 6.38 5.60 1.74
N GLN A 230 5.22 5.51 1.09
CA GLN A 230 3.99 5.06 1.73
C GLN A 230 3.27 4.08 0.81
N LEU A 231 2.89 2.94 1.39
CA LEU A 231 1.96 2.00 0.76
C LEU A 231 0.56 2.56 0.91
N PHE A 232 -0.17 2.69 -0.18
CA PHE A 232 -1.54 3.23 -0.16
C PHE A 232 -2.47 2.43 -1.06
N ARG A 233 -3.77 2.44 -0.73
CA ARG A 233 -4.80 1.87 -1.58
C ARG A 233 -5.11 2.84 -2.74
N THR A 234 -4.90 2.39 -3.96
CA THR A 234 -5.27 3.11 -5.19
C THR A 234 -6.73 2.88 -5.53
N GLU A 235 -7.32 3.75 -6.36
CA GLU A 235 -8.71 3.61 -6.79
C GLU A 235 -8.97 2.40 -7.70
N LYS A 236 -7.99 1.99 -8.53
CA LYS A 236 -8.20 1.02 -9.62
C LYS A 236 -7.15 -0.07 -9.77
N MET A 237 -5.99 0.06 -9.11
CA MET A 237 -4.84 -0.86 -9.26
C MET A 237 -4.58 -1.67 -7.99
N GLY A 238 -5.49 -1.65 -7.02
CA GLY A 238 -5.26 -2.27 -5.71
C GLY A 238 -4.26 -1.44 -4.90
N TRP A 239 -3.21 -2.07 -4.37
CA TRP A 239 -2.17 -1.40 -3.59
C TRP A 239 -1.12 -0.73 -4.50
N GLY A 240 -0.64 0.43 -4.10
CA GLY A 240 0.40 1.19 -4.81
C GLY A 240 1.36 1.86 -3.83
N VAL A 241 2.47 2.38 -4.35
CA VAL A 241 3.47 3.08 -3.55
C VAL A 241 3.56 4.54 -4.00
N ARG A 242 3.63 5.47 -3.06
CA ARG A 242 3.86 6.91 -3.35
C ARG A 242 5.05 7.46 -2.56
N ALA A 243 5.66 8.51 -3.11
CA ALA A 243 6.71 9.26 -2.41
C ALA A 243 6.10 10.24 -1.41
N MET A 244 6.66 10.35 -0.21
CA MET A 244 6.20 11.28 0.85
C MET A 244 7.06 12.54 0.93
N GLN A 245 7.92 12.76 -0.06
CA GLN A 245 8.83 13.87 -0.19
C GLN A 245 9.16 14.09 -1.66
N ASP A 246 9.60 15.30 -2.03
CA ASP A 246 10.16 15.53 -3.35
C ASP A 246 11.43 14.69 -3.54
N VAL A 247 11.51 13.97 -4.65
CA VAL A 247 12.63 13.10 -5.00
C VAL A 247 13.31 13.61 -6.27
N PRO A 248 14.57 14.07 -6.19
CA PRO A 248 15.33 14.45 -7.37
C PRO A 248 15.51 13.28 -8.34
N GLN A 249 15.71 13.56 -9.63
CA GLN A 249 16.07 12.55 -10.63
C GLN A 249 17.37 11.83 -10.24
N GLY A 250 17.48 10.55 -10.62
CA GLY A 250 18.64 9.71 -10.39
C GLY A 250 18.80 9.22 -8.94
N THR A 251 17.82 9.48 -8.07
CA THR A 251 17.86 9.05 -6.67
C THR A 251 17.49 7.57 -6.57
N PHE A 252 18.29 6.78 -5.82
CA PHE A 252 17.93 5.41 -5.48
C PHE A 252 16.68 5.38 -4.60
N ILE A 253 15.69 4.57 -5.00
CA ILE A 253 14.39 4.45 -4.32
C ILE A 253 14.35 3.20 -3.44
N CYS A 254 14.41 2.02 -4.05
CA CYS A 254 14.42 0.74 -3.37
C CYS A 254 14.92 -0.37 -4.30
N GLU A 255 15.24 -1.53 -3.74
CA GLU A 255 15.51 -2.77 -4.51
C GLU A 255 14.18 -3.53 -4.75
N TYR A 256 14.08 -4.28 -5.83
CA TYR A 256 13.06 -5.32 -5.99
C TYR A 256 13.54 -6.60 -5.33
N VAL A 257 13.00 -6.89 -4.15
CA VAL A 257 13.42 -8.03 -3.32
C VAL A 257 12.34 -9.11 -3.32
N GLY A 258 12.79 -10.36 -3.39
CA GLY A 258 11.92 -11.53 -3.27
C GLY A 258 12.69 -12.85 -3.16
N GLU A 259 12.06 -13.93 -3.57
CA GLU A 259 12.63 -15.27 -3.67
C GLU A 259 13.32 -15.46 -5.02
N ILE A 260 14.62 -15.79 -5.06
CA ILE A 260 15.24 -16.18 -6.34
C ILE A 260 14.84 -17.61 -6.68
N ILE A 261 14.25 -17.77 -7.86
CA ILE A 261 13.86 -19.05 -8.45
C ILE A 261 14.44 -19.19 -9.85
N ARG A 262 14.52 -20.43 -10.33
CA ARG A 262 14.89 -20.75 -11.72
C ARG A 262 13.67 -20.57 -12.62
N ASP A 263 13.90 -20.33 -13.91
CA ASP A 263 12.84 -20.19 -14.91
C ASP A 263 11.86 -21.39 -14.92
N ALA A 264 12.39 -22.62 -14.86
CA ALA A 264 11.57 -23.83 -14.81
C ALA A 264 10.67 -23.95 -13.56
N GLU A 265 11.03 -23.28 -12.45
CA GLU A 265 10.19 -23.19 -11.26
C GLU A 265 9.16 -22.07 -11.41
N ALA A 266 9.56 -20.94 -12.04
CA ALA A 266 8.65 -19.83 -12.34
C ALA A 266 7.47 -20.28 -13.22
N ASP A 267 7.73 -21.12 -14.24
CA ASP A 267 6.70 -21.68 -15.13
C ASP A 267 5.65 -22.55 -14.41
N ARG A 268 5.98 -23.05 -13.21
CA ARG A 268 5.06 -23.90 -12.41
C ARG A 268 4.26 -23.08 -11.40
N ARG A 269 4.60 -21.80 -11.19
CA ARG A 269 3.88 -20.95 -10.24
C ARG A 269 2.52 -20.56 -10.84
N GLU A 270 1.46 -20.78 -10.08
CA GLU A 270 0.09 -20.41 -10.51
C GLU A 270 -0.12 -18.89 -10.60
N ASN A 271 0.67 -18.10 -9.86
CA ASN A 271 0.59 -16.64 -9.83
C ASN A 271 1.95 -16.02 -10.15
N ASP A 272 2.09 -15.59 -11.40
CA ASP A 272 3.23 -14.91 -12.02
C ASP A 272 3.19 -13.37 -11.88
N SER A 273 2.22 -12.81 -11.14
CA SER A 273 2.01 -11.34 -11.09
C SER A 273 3.11 -10.57 -10.35
N PHE A 274 3.99 -11.27 -9.63
CA PHE A 274 5.07 -10.71 -8.82
C PHE A 274 6.44 -11.23 -9.27
N LEU A 275 6.56 -11.66 -10.52
CA LEU A 275 7.83 -12.10 -11.09
C LEU A 275 8.59 -10.94 -11.71
N PHE A 276 9.89 -10.88 -11.41
CA PHE A 276 10.84 -10.02 -12.09
C PHE A 276 11.93 -10.88 -12.73
N THR A 277 11.99 -10.92 -14.05
CA THR A 277 12.99 -11.72 -14.79
C THR A 277 14.37 -11.09 -14.69
N LEU A 278 15.36 -11.90 -14.29
CA LEU A 278 16.77 -11.53 -14.32
C LEU A 278 17.34 -11.89 -15.69
N ASP A 279 17.19 -10.96 -16.64
CA ASP A 279 17.73 -11.16 -17.98
C ASP A 279 19.26 -11.21 -17.93
N ASN A 280 19.79 -12.40 -18.22
CA ASN A 280 21.22 -12.66 -18.35
C ASN A 280 21.48 -13.21 -19.75
N LYS A 281 22.41 -12.57 -20.47
CA LYS A 281 22.85 -13.02 -21.80
C LYS A 281 23.65 -14.33 -21.75
N VAL A 282 23.96 -14.85 -20.55
CA VAL A 282 24.82 -16.01 -20.33
C VAL A 282 24.20 -16.97 -19.30
N GLY A 283 23.85 -18.19 -19.72
CA GLY A 283 23.45 -19.28 -18.83
C GLY A 283 21.94 -19.41 -18.57
N GLU A 284 21.58 -20.08 -17.47
CA GLU A 284 20.18 -20.29 -17.06
C GLU A 284 19.52 -18.98 -16.58
N VAL A 285 18.30 -18.73 -17.06
CA VAL A 285 17.49 -17.59 -16.65
C VAL A 285 16.94 -17.81 -15.24
N HIS A 286 16.96 -16.75 -14.44
CA HIS A 286 16.43 -16.74 -13.09
C HIS A 286 15.41 -15.61 -12.94
N CYS A 287 14.55 -15.73 -11.95
CA CYS A 287 13.53 -14.73 -11.64
C CYS A 287 13.56 -14.42 -10.14
N ILE A 288 13.17 -13.20 -9.78
CA ILE A 288 12.82 -12.84 -8.41
C ILE A 288 11.30 -12.92 -8.30
N ASP A 289 10.79 -13.82 -7.45
CA ASP A 289 9.37 -13.95 -7.13
C ASP A 289 9.07 -13.24 -5.80
N ALA A 290 8.34 -12.13 -5.86
CA ALA A 290 7.95 -11.37 -4.68
C ALA A 290 6.56 -11.76 -4.12
N ARG A 291 5.97 -12.88 -4.56
CA ARG A 291 4.61 -13.28 -4.18
C ARG A 291 4.47 -13.55 -2.69
N LEU A 292 5.31 -14.45 -2.17
CA LEU A 292 5.28 -14.92 -0.77
C LEU A 292 6.29 -14.19 0.12
N PHE A 293 7.45 -13.86 -0.43
CA PHE A 293 8.51 -13.13 0.27
C PHE A 293 8.88 -11.92 -0.58
N GLY A 294 8.89 -10.72 -0.02
CA GLY A 294 9.36 -9.54 -0.75
C GLY A 294 9.30 -8.26 0.07
N ASN A 295 9.89 -7.19 -0.45
CA ASN A 295 9.89 -5.88 0.21
C ASN A 295 8.80 -4.94 -0.35
N ILE A 296 8.92 -3.63 -0.14
CA ILE A 296 8.02 -2.62 -0.70
C ILE A 296 7.96 -2.62 -2.25
N GLY A 297 9.02 -3.07 -2.93
CA GLY A 297 9.13 -3.09 -4.39
C GLY A 297 8.03 -3.89 -5.07
N ARG A 298 7.49 -4.93 -4.41
CA ARG A 298 6.39 -5.78 -4.92
C ARG A 298 5.06 -5.05 -5.12
N PHE A 299 4.90 -3.86 -4.53
CA PHE A 299 3.68 -3.05 -4.60
C PHE A 299 3.78 -1.89 -5.61
N ILE A 300 4.92 -1.77 -6.30
CA ILE A 300 5.12 -0.73 -7.30
C ILE A 300 4.39 -1.14 -8.57
N ASN A 301 3.34 -0.40 -8.92
CA ASN A 301 2.51 -0.68 -10.09
C ASN A 301 3.20 -0.33 -11.42
N HIS A 302 2.68 -0.88 -12.50
CA HIS A 302 3.03 -0.45 -13.85
C HIS A 302 2.53 0.96 -14.15
N LEU A 303 3.36 1.76 -14.83
CA LEU A 303 2.98 3.01 -15.49
C LEU A 303 3.54 3.02 -16.92
N CYS A 304 2.72 3.37 -17.91
CA CYS A 304 3.19 3.53 -19.30
C CYS A 304 4.14 4.74 -19.47
N GLU A 305 4.09 5.72 -18.55
CA GLU A 305 5.03 6.84 -18.47
C GLU A 305 5.76 6.79 -17.12
N PRO A 306 6.64 5.79 -16.92
CA PRO A 306 7.21 5.51 -15.60
C PRO A 306 8.05 6.67 -15.08
N ASN A 307 8.07 6.80 -13.76
CA ASN A 307 8.95 7.72 -13.03
C ASN A 307 10.10 7.00 -12.34
N LEU A 308 10.17 5.68 -12.49
CA LEU A 308 11.28 4.84 -12.08
C LEU A 308 11.92 4.16 -13.29
N MET A 309 13.22 3.92 -13.18
CA MET A 309 14.01 3.09 -14.09
C MET A 309 14.68 1.96 -13.32
N VAL A 310 14.93 0.86 -14.00
CA VAL A 310 15.50 -0.35 -13.42
C VAL A 310 16.98 -0.44 -13.73
N VAL A 311 17.82 -0.63 -12.72
CA VAL A 311 19.28 -0.74 -12.88
C VAL A 311 19.76 -2.03 -12.21
N ARG A 312 20.59 -2.79 -12.92
CA ARG A 312 21.25 -3.98 -12.37
C ARG A 312 22.50 -3.58 -11.60
N VAL A 313 22.61 -4.04 -10.36
CA VAL A 313 23.70 -3.63 -9.46
C VAL A 313 24.34 -4.84 -8.77
N PHE A 314 25.67 -4.86 -8.74
CA PHE A 314 26.47 -5.82 -7.98
C PHE A 314 27.10 -5.15 -6.78
N THR A 315 27.07 -5.84 -5.63
CA THR A 315 27.55 -5.32 -4.35
C THR A 315 28.45 -6.36 -3.67
N MET A 316 27.88 -7.23 -2.83
CA MET A 316 28.62 -8.20 -2.01
C MET A 316 29.14 -9.41 -2.78
N HIS A 317 28.56 -9.70 -3.95
CA HIS A 317 29.05 -10.70 -4.91
C HIS A 317 28.96 -10.13 -6.33
N GLN A 318 29.65 -10.78 -7.27
CA GLN A 318 29.69 -10.40 -8.70
C GLN A 318 29.24 -11.54 -9.63
N ASP A 319 28.53 -12.54 -9.09
CA ASP A 319 27.86 -13.57 -9.87
C ASP A 319 26.81 -12.96 -10.81
N LEU A 320 27.14 -12.87 -12.10
CA LEU A 320 26.36 -12.15 -13.12
C LEU A 320 24.93 -12.68 -13.29
N ARG A 321 24.64 -13.90 -12.80
CA ARG A 321 23.30 -14.50 -12.83
C ARG A 321 22.34 -13.85 -11.85
N PHE A 322 22.85 -13.20 -10.80
CA PHE A 322 22.04 -12.71 -9.68
C PHE A 322 22.27 -11.21 -9.40
N PRO A 323 22.05 -10.31 -10.38
CA PRO A 323 22.12 -8.89 -10.11
C PRO A 323 21.05 -8.47 -9.10
N LYS A 324 21.36 -7.51 -8.22
CA LYS A 324 20.32 -6.77 -7.51
C LYS A 324 19.57 -5.90 -8.49
N ILE A 325 18.25 -5.84 -8.36
CA ILE A 325 17.37 -5.02 -9.21
C ILE A 325 17.05 -3.74 -8.44
N ALA A 326 17.76 -2.65 -8.74
CA ALA A 326 17.60 -1.37 -8.05
C ALA A 326 16.73 -0.41 -8.87
N PHE A 327 15.77 0.24 -8.22
CA PHE A 327 14.97 1.30 -8.82
C PHE A 327 15.56 2.68 -8.52
N PHE A 328 15.74 3.46 -9.58
CA PHE A 328 16.15 4.86 -9.50
C PHE A 328 15.06 5.75 -10.10
N SER A 329 14.91 6.98 -9.62
CA SER A 329 13.98 7.94 -10.23
C SER A 329 14.47 8.35 -11.63
N SER A 330 13.65 8.12 -12.66
CA SER A 330 13.97 8.47 -14.05
C SER A 330 13.75 9.96 -14.36
N LYS A 331 12.94 10.63 -13.53
CA LYS A 331 12.60 12.05 -13.56
C LYS A 331 12.33 12.54 -12.13
N PRO A 332 12.29 13.86 -11.87
CA PRO A 332 11.86 14.37 -10.56
C PRO A 332 10.46 13.89 -10.19
N ILE A 333 10.26 13.50 -8.93
CA ILE A 333 8.99 12.98 -8.39
C ILE A 333 8.53 13.94 -7.29
N LYS A 334 7.26 14.37 -7.31
CA LYS A 334 6.72 15.25 -6.27
C LYS A 334 6.18 14.46 -5.10
N ALA A 335 6.21 15.08 -3.92
CA ALA A 335 5.56 14.51 -2.75
C ALA A 335 4.06 14.23 -3.04
N GLY A 336 3.62 13.01 -2.73
CA GLY A 336 2.27 12.51 -3.02
C GLY A 336 2.15 11.71 -4.31
N ASP A 337 3.11 11.83 -5.25
CA ASP A 337 3.05 11.13 -6.53
C ASP A 337 3.24 9.61 -6.32
N GLN A 338 2.40 8.83 -7.01
CA GLN A 338 2.58 7.40 -7.14
C GLN A 338 3.86 7.11 -7.93
N ILE A 339 4.66 6.15 -7.46
CA ILE A 339 5.82 5.64 -8.19
C ILE A 339 5.45 4.38 -8.98
N GLY A 340 6.09 4.21 -10.13
CA GLY A 340 5.83 3.09 -11.02
C GLY A 340 6.91 2.87 -12.06
N ILE A 341 7.02 1.62 -12.48
CA ILE A 341 7.95 1.13 -13.51
C ILE A 341 7.19 0.70 -14.76
N ASP A 342 7.90 0.49 -15.85
CA ASP A 342 7.35 -0.28 -16.96
C ASP A 342 7.63 -1.78 -16.75
N TYR A 343 6.58 -2.58 -16.56
CA TYR A 343 6.65 -4.04 -16.51
C TYR A 343 7.10 -4.70 -17.82
N GLY A 344 7.09 -3.95 -18.93
CA GLY A 344 7.57 -4.41 -20.23
C GLY A 344 6.58 -5.26 -21.02
N GLU A 345 6.88 -5.44 -22.31
CA GLU A 345 5.99 -6.09 -23.27
C GLU A 345 5.69 -7.55 -22.93
N ASN A 346 6.65 -8.29 -22.37
CA ASN A 346 6.46 -9.70 -22.03
C ASN A 346 5.33 -9.89 -21.00
N TYR A 347 5.29 -9.05 -19.97
CA TYR A 347 4.22 -9.04 -18.97
C TYR A 347 2.86 -8.77 -19.66
N TRP A 348 2.79 -7.70 -20.45
CA TRP A 348 1.55 -7.29 -21.10
C TRP A 348 1.07 -8.25 -22.19
N ARG A 349 1.99 -8.96 -22.87
CA ARG A 349 1.65 -10.02 -23.83
C ARG A 349 0.86 -11.17 -23.18
N VAL A 350 1.16 -11.47 -21.91
CA VAL A 350 0.45 -12.51 -21.14
C VAL A 350 -0.80 -11.93 -20.49
N LYS A 351 -0.67 -10.79 -19.80
CA LYS A 351 -1.72 -10.24 -18.93
C LYS A 351 -2.83 -9.48 -19.65
N SER A 352 -2.59 -8.95 -20.84
CA SER A 352 -3.60 -8.22 -21.63
C SER A 352 -4.86 -9.04 -21.95
N LYS A 353 -4.77 -10.37 -21.89
CA LYS A 353 -5.92 -11.28 -22.04
C LYS A 353 -6.91 -11.24 -20.87
N TYR A 354 -6.46 -10.81 -19.70
CA TYR A 354 -7.22 -10.87 -18.44
C TYR A 354 -7.47 -9.50 -17.83
N LEU A 355 -6.58 -8.53 -18.09
CA LEU A 355 -6.66 -7.19 -17.52
C LEU A 355 -6.15 -6.14 -18.50
N SER A 356 -6.65 -4.91 -18.36
CA SER A 356 -6.16 -3.74 -19.08
C SER A 356 -5.42 -2.79 -18.14
N CYS A 357 -4.48 -2.02 -18.69
CA CYS A 357 -3.73 -1.04 -17.93
C CYS A 357 -4.63 0.11 -17.44
N GLN A 358 -4.51 0.43 -16.15
CA GLN A 358 -5.27 1.48 -15.46
C GLN A 358 -4.36 2.65 -15.01
N CYS A 359 -3.21 2.86 -15.66
CA CYS A 359 -2.25 3.89 -15.27
C CYS A 359 -2.73 5.34 -15.48
N GLY A 360 -3.82 5.54 -16.22
CA GLY A 360 -4.42 6.86 -16.47
C GLY A 360 -3.65 7.77 -17.45
N SER A 361 -2.50 7.33 -17.98
CA SER A 361 -1.75 8.11 -18.98
C SER A 361 -2.53 8.22 -20.30
N VAL A 362 -2.49 9.41 -20.90
CA VAL A 362 -2.99 9.65 -22.27
C VAL A 362 -2.19 8.91 -23.34
N LYS A 363 -0.96 8.47 -23.03
CA LYS A 363 -0.09 7.65 -23.89
C LYS A 363 -0.11 6.17 -23.49
N CYS A 364 -1.16 5.71 -22.80
CA CYS A 364 -1.28 4.32 -22.39
C CYS A 364 -1.26 3.39 -23.61
N GLN A 365 -0.34 2.43 -23.63
CA GLN A 365 -0.17 1.46 -24.73
C GLN A 365 -0.94 0.16 -24.50
N HIS A 366 -1.52 -0.03 -23.30
CA HIS A 366 -2.13 -1.29 -22.86
C HIS A 366 -3.55 -1.09 -22.32
N ALA A 367 -4.23 -0.02 -22.74
CA ALA A 367 -5.63 0.25 -22.38
C ALA A 367 -6.57 -0.79 -23.01
N ALA A 368 -7.76 -0.96 -22.41
CA ALA A 368 -8.81 -1.76 -23.05
C ALA A 368 -9.17 -1.14 -24.41
N ALA A 369 -9.36 -1.99 -25.43
CA ALA A 369 -9.93 -1.54 -26.70
C ALA A 369 -11.30 -0.90 -26.41
N ARG A 370 -11.47 0.35 -26.87
CA ARG A 370 -12.70 1.12 -26.70
C ARG A 370 -13.83 0.59 -27.57
#